data_AF-A0A3M2U4Q5-F1
#
_entry.id   AF-A0A3M2U4Q5-F1
#
_cell.length_a   1.000
_cell.length_b   1.000
_cell.length_c   1.000
_cell.angle_alpha   90.00
_cell.angle_beta   90.00
_cell.angle_gamma   90.00
#
_symmetry.space_group_name_H-M   'P 1'
#
loop_
_entity.id
_entity.type
_entity.pdbx_description
1 polymer ?
#
loop_
_entity_poly.entity_id
_entity_poly.type
_entity_poly.pdbx_seq_one_letter_code
_entity_poly.pdbx_strand_id
1 'polypeptide(L)' 'MSKQPSLSYKDAGVDIDAGEALVERIKSVAKRTKRPEVMGGLGGFGALCEIPAGYKQPVLVSGTDGVG' A
#
# COMPACT_ATOMS: atom_id res chain seq x y z
N MET A 1 22.32 -8.67 -37.07
CA MET A 1 22.33 -7.91 -35.82
C MET A 1 21.28 -8.49 -34.89
N SER A 2 21.68 -9.13 -33.79
CA SER A 2 20.76 -9.64 -32.77
C SER A 2 20.11 -8.46 -32.06
N LYS A 3 18.78 -8.36 -32.12
CA LYS A 3 17.99 -7.35 -31.41
C LYS A 3 18.14 -7.64 -29.91
N GLN A 4 18.85 -6.80 -29.17
CA GLN A 4 18.89 -6.92 -27.71
C GLN A 4 17.46 -6.78 -27.16
N PRO A 5 17.01 -7.66 -26.25
CA PRO A 5 15.69 -7.53 -25.65
C PRO A 5 15.59 -6.18 -24.94
N SER A 6 14.49 -5.47 -25.16
CA SER A 6 14.18 -4.22 -24.47
C SER A 6 13.98 -4.49 -22.99
N LEU A 7 14.70 -3.76 -22.13
CA LEU A 7 14.52 -3.81 -20.68
C LEU A 7 13.06 -3.49 -20.32
N SER A 8 12.43 -4.37 -19.56
CA SER A 8 11.11 -4.18 -18.99
C SER A 8 11.20 -3.62 -17.57
N TYR A 9 10.11 -3.02 -17.08
CA TYR A 9 10.02 -2.56 -15.69
C TYR A 9 10.16 -3.71 -14.68
N LYS A 10 9.78 -4.92 -15.10
CA LYS A 10 9.97 -6.16 -14.37
C LYS A 10 11.44 -6.55 -14.23
N ASP A 11 12.28 -6.26 -15.23
CA ASP A 11 13.73 -6.48 -15.16
C ASP A 11 14.41 -5.56 -14.13
N ALA A 12 13.77 -4.44 -13.78
CA ALA A 12 14.16 -3.57 -12.67
C ALA A 12 13.64 -4.05 -11.30
N GLY A 13 13.02 -5.24 -11.24
CA GLY A 13 12.48 -5.85 -10.01
C GLY A 13 11.05 -5.45 -9.67
N VAL A 14 10.34 -4.76 -10.58
CA VAL A 14 8.97 -4.29 -10.33
C VAL A 14 7.97 -5.07 -11.20
N ASP A 15 7.31 -6.04 -10.59
CA ASP A 15 6.24 -6.83 -11.22
C ASP A 15 4.87 -6.28 -10.81
N ILE A 16 4.23 -5.54 -11.72
CA ILE A 16 2.92 -4.88 -11.49
C ILE A 16 1.83 -5.92 -11.30
N ASP A 17 1.79 -6.95 -12.15
CA ASP A 17 0.76 -7.99 -12.12
C ASP A 17 0.85 -8.79 -10.81
N ALA A 18 2.07 -9.09 -10.35
CA ALA A 18 2.28 -9.72 -9.05
C ALA A 18 1.78 -8.85 -7.89
N GLY A 19 1.98 -7.53 -7.97
CA GLY A 19 1.45 -6.57 -7.02
C GLY A 19 -0.08 -6.58 -6.96
N GLU A 20 -0.75 -6.49 -8.11
CA GLU A 20 -2.22 -6.52 -8.19
C GLU A 20 -2.80 -7.85 -7.69
N ALA A 21 -2.16 -8.97 -8.06
CA ALA A 21 -2.57 -10.29 -7.59
C ALA A 21 -2.48 -10.43 -6.07
N LEU A 22 -1.46 -9.83 -5.44
CA LEU A 22 -1.34 -9.80 -3.98
C LEU A 22 -2.43 -8.94 -3.35
N VAL A 23 -2.69 -7.74 -3.90
CA VAL A 23 -3.74 -6.84 -3.42
C VAL A 23 -5.08 -7.57 -3.33
N GLU A 24 -5.48 -8.30 -4.38
CA GLU A 24 -6.74 -9.05 -4.37
C GLU A 24 -6.75 -10.18 -3.33
N ARG A 25 -5.64 -10.89 -3.13
CA ARG A 25 -5.52 -11.95 -2.11
C ARG A 25 -5.68 -11.42 -0.68
N ILE A 26 -5.09 -10.27 -0.38
CA ILE A 26 -5.08 -9.72 0.99
C ILE A 26 -6.24 -8.78 1.29
N LYS A 27 -7.03 -8.40 0.27
CA LYS A 27 -8.12 -7.42 0.39
C LYS A 27 -9.09 -7.75 1.53
N SER A 28 -9.44 -9.02 1.67
CA SER A 28 -10.38 -9.48 2.71
C SER A 28 -9.79 -9.36 4.12
N VAL A 29 -8.52 -9.72 4.31
CA VAL A 29 -7.87 -9.66 5.61
C VAL A 29 -7.60 -8.23 6.04
N ALA A 30 -7.18 -7.36 5.11
CA ALA A 30 -6.99 -5.94 5.37
C ALA A 30 -8.33 -5.22 5.64
N LYS A 31 -9.42 -5.59 4.96
CA LYS A 31 -10.75 -5.01 5.21
C LYS A 31 -11.23 -5.26 6.64
N ARG A 32 -10.87 -6.38 7.28
CA ARG A 32 -11.25 -6.68 8.67
C ARG A 32 -10.64 -5.72 9.70
N THR A 33 -9.56 -5.01 9.35
CA THR A 33 -8.90 -4.06 10.26
C THR A 33 -9.35 -2.61 10.02
N LYS A 34 -10.36 -2.40 9.17
CA LYS A 34 -10.85 -1.06 8.83
C LYS A 34 -11.41 -0.35 10.06
N ARG A 35 -11.01 0.90 10.26
CA ARG A 35 -11.59 1.82 11.25
C ARG A 35 -12.53 2.84 10.60
N PRO A 36 -13.40 3.52 11.37
CA PRO A 36 -14.28 4.57 10.86
C PRO A 36 -13.56 5.71 10.16
N GLU A 37 -12.33 6.04 10.58
CA GLU A 37 -11.56 7.16 10.05
C GLU A 37 -10.93 6.86 8.68
N VAL A 38 -10.90 5.60 8.24
CA VAL A 38 -10.30 5.20 6.96
C VAL A 38 -11.22 5.55 5.80
N MET A 39 -10.73 6.41 4.90
CA MET A 39 -11.45 6.83 3.70
C MET A 39 -11.03 5.98 2.49
N GLY A 40 -12.00 5.37 1.82
CA GLY A 40 -11.75 4.49 0.66
C GLY A 40 -11.33 3.06 1.04
N GLY A 41 -10.42 2.49 0.24
CA GLY A 41 -9.94 1.10 0.33
C GLY A 41 -8.61 0.88 -0.41
N LEU A 42 -8.13 -0.36 -0.46
CA LEU A 42 -6.86 -0.71 -1.13
C LEU A 42 -6.97 -0.59 -2.66
N GLY A 43 -5.88 -0.16 -3.31
CA GLY A 43 -5.75 -0.10 -4.77
C GLY A 43 -5.67 1.31 -5.37
N GLY A 44 -5.78 2.37 -4.56
CA GLY A 44 -5.49 3.75 -4.98
C GLY A 44 -4.01 4.12 -4.84
N PHE A 45 -3.62 5.30 -5.35
CA PHE A 45 -2.26 5.83 -5.23
C PHE A 45 -1.79 5.98 -3.76
N GLY A 46 -2.72 6.30 -2.85
CA GLY A 46 -2.45 6.41 -1.42
C GLY A 46 -3.67 6.07 -0.59
N ALA A 47 -3.44 5.81 0.69
CA ALA A 47 -4.49 5.61 1.68
C ALA A 47 -4.74 6.91 2.46
N LEU A 48 -5.99 7.11 2.87
CA LEU A 48 -6.43 8.30 3.60
C LEU A 48 -7.04 7.87 4.93
N CYS A 49 -6.70 8.61 5.99
CA CYS A 49 -7.23 8.39 7.33
C CYS A 49 -7.46 9.75 8.00
N GLU A 50 -8.68 9.99 8.47
CA GLU A 50 -9.01 11.19 9.24
C GLU A 50 -8.38 11.13 10.65
N ILE A 51 -8.07 12.29 11.24
CA ILE A 51 -7.72 12.36 12.65
C ILE A 51 -9.01 12.20 13.47
N PRO A 52 -9.10 11.25 14.42
CA PRO A 52 -10.31 11.06 15.21
C PRO A 52 -10.72 12.34 15.96
N ALA A 53 -12.02 12.51 16.18
CA ALA A 53 -12.51 13.61 17.00
C ALA A 53 -12.00 13.52 18.45
N GLY A 54 -11.94 14.65 19.15
CA GLY A 54 -11.58 14.74 20.57
C GLY A 54 -10.14 15.18 20.85
N TYR A 55 -9.26 15.20 19.84
CA TYR A 55 -7.94 15.84 19.97
C TYR A 55 -8.03 17.34 19.75
N LYS A 56 -7.49 18.13 20.68
CA LYS A 56 -7.40 19.60 20.54
C LYS A 56 -6.19 20.04 19.73
N GLN A 57 -5.06 19.37 19.92
CA GLN A 57 -3.78 19.65 19.28
C GLN A 57 -3.06 18.30 19.04
N PRO A 58 -3.48 17.53 18.04
CA PRO A 58 -2.92 16.20 17.80
C PRO A 58 -1.44 16.29 17.39
N VAL A 59 -0.62 15.44 17.98
CA VAL A 59 0.77 15.22 17.56
C VAL A 59 0.86 13.81 17.00
N LEU A 60 1.39 13.68 15.78
CA LEU A 60 1.54 12.39 15.12
C LEU A 60 2.90 11.79 15.49
N VAL A 61 2.88 10.51 15.87
CA VAL A 61 4.09 9.72 16.11
C VAL A 61 4.08 8.56 15.13
N SER A 62 5.19 8.34 14.43
CA SER A 62 5.40 7.23 13.52
C SER A 62 6.70 6.52 13.85
N GLY A 63 6.77 5.24 13.48
CA GLY A 63 7.95 4.39 13.67
C GLY A 63 8.03 3.36 12.55
N THR A 64 9.23 2.86 12.31
CA THR A 64 9.51 1.78 11.37
C THR A 64 10.39 0.77 12.10
N ASP A 65 10.07 -0.51 11.96
CA ASP A 65 10.77 -1.59 12.65
C ASP A 65 10.89 -2.83 11.74
N GLY A 66 11.98 -3.55 11.88
CA GLY A 66 12.24 -4.84 11.22
C GLY A 66 11.77 -6.01 12.08
N VAL A 67 11.82 -7.23 11.54
CA VAL A 67 11.48 -8.44 12.31
C VAL A 67 12.65 -8.96 13.17
N GLY A 68 13.86 -8.48 12.91
CA GLY A 68 15.11 -8.81 13.60
C GLY A 68 16.24 -7.93 13.11
#